data_AF-A0A956Q729-F1
#
_entry.id   AF-A0A956Q729-F1
#
_cell.length_a   1.000
_cell.length_b   1.000
_cell.length_c   1.000
_cell.angle_alpha   90.00
_cell.angle_beta   90.00
_cell.angle_gamma   90.00
#
_symmetry.space_group_name_H-M   'P 1'
#
loop_
_entity.id
_entity.type
_entity.pdbx_description
1 polymer ?
#
loop_
_entity_poly.entity_id
_entity_poly.type
_entity_poly.pdbx_seq_one_letter_code
_entity_poly.pdbx_strand_id
1 'polypeptide(L)'
;AGEREQALEGCEAIHQLTQALGNVHAALQVFSVLHPHRDHPNFPEFARTVMLTATNFGAARAQAVADGLSPGPGVGARLSGRLVAEELKTLGIADPGELTIEPATAEAILGLLKSAPEAGWHNDGWTRTPNGWSESPYGNYLPNQDKSLVTPPFTLRGKEASLQLGLDYDLEQGYDKVTLAWSADGQNWNDLQTFSGSSKAPVTVALPAQTGQVRLRFRFTSDNSNESEGFWLKSLEVHDADGPLYHDDGGKTAAQSVARIARDPNPDLLKGLKTLSGIPNGDGLVLLGRLYNLNLPEMGKAVTQLAQEYVLSSNVETAWTNFLASRQAGGSLELDDQTVTINDFQLDIRQQ
;
A
#
# COMPACT_ATOMS: atom_id res chain seq x y z
N ALA A 1 12.26 30.53 -14.17
CA ALA A 1 11.05 29.93 -13.58
C ALA A 1 10.35 29.05 -14.61
N GLY A 2 9.89 29.59 -15.75
CA GLY A 2 9.25 28.80 -16.81
C GLY A 2 10.12 27.69 -17.43
N GLU A 3 11.44 27.89 -17.56
CA GLU A 3 12.36 26.83 -18.03
C GLU A 3 12.55 25.69 -17.02
N ARG A 4 12.28 25.93 -15.72
CA ARG A 4 12.44 24.94 -14.65
C ARG A 4 11.20 24.04 -14.54
N GLU A 5 10.04 24.58 -14.88
CA GLU A 5 8.75 23.88 -14.92
C GLU A 5 8.66 22.97 -16.16
N GLN A 6 9.11 23.45 -17.33
CA GLN A 6 9.26 22.63 -18.53
C GLN A 6 10.28 21.49 -18.38
N ALA A 7 11.34 21.70 -17.59
CA ALA A 7 12.32 20.64 -17.30
C ALA A 7 11.74 19.54 -16.39
N LEU A 8 10.88 19.89 -15.43
CA LEU A 8 10.20 18.94 -14.54
C LEU A 8 9.15 18.11 -15.30
N GLU A 9 8.33 18.75 -16.15
CA GLU A 9 7.38 18.06 -17.02
C GLU A 9 8.09 17.14 -18.03
N GLY A 10 9.25 17.57 -18.55
CA GLY A 10 10.10 16.76 -19.41
C GLY A 10 10.68 15.53 -18.69
N CYS A 11 11.14 15.68 -17.44
CA CYS A 11 11.66 14.56 -16.64
C CYS A 11 10.58 13.53 -16.29
N GLU A 12 9.36 13.97 -15.99
CA GLU A 12 8.24 13.08 -15.69
C GLU A 12 7.76 12.32 -16.94
N ALA A 13 7.65 13.00 -18.09
CA ALA A 13 7.32 12.37 -19.36
C ALA A 13 8.38 11.35 -19.80
N ILE A 14 9.68 11.63 -19.57
CA ILE A 14 10.79 10.72 -19.88
C ILE A 14 10.84 9.53 -18.90
N HIS A 15 10.50 9.73 -17.63
CA HIS A 15 10.35 8.65 -16.67
C HIS A 15 9.24 7.68 -17.08
N GLN A 16 8.08 8.21 -17.48
CA GLN A 16 6.97 7.42 -18.01
C GLN A 16 7.34 6.71 -19.33
N LEU A 17 8.12 7.35 -20.21
CA LEU A 17 8.60 6.74 -21.46
C LEU A 17 9.59 5.59 -21.21
N THR A 18 10.43 5.72 -20.18
CA THR A 18 11.43 4.71 -19.79
C THR A 18 10.76 3.50 -19.14
N GLN A 19 9.68 3.72 -18.38
CA GLN A 19 8.82 2.64 -17.87
C GLN A 19 8.08 1.92 -19.01
N ALA A 20 7.72 2.64 -20.09
CA ALA A 20 6.99 2.07 -21.23
C ALA A 20 7.87 1.32 -22.25
N LEU A 21 9.18 1.57 -22.30
CA LEU A 21 10.08 1.03 -23.33
C LEU A 21 11.18 0.14 -22.73
N GLY A 22 10.94 -1.17 -22.67
CA GLY A 22 11.88 -2.20 -22.19
C GLY A 22 13.08 -2.46 -23.11
N ASN A 23 13.90 -1.46 -23.41
CA ASN A 23 15.10 -1.63 -24.24
C ASN A 23 16.31 -0.84 -23.72
N VAL A 24 17.47 -1.51 -23.59
CA VAL A 24 18.77 -0.92 -23.19
C VAL A 24 19.18 0.26 -24.08
N HIS A 25 18.73 0.28 -25.34
CA HIS A 25 18.93 1.39 -26.26
C HIS A 25 18.22 2.69 -25.81
N ALA A 26 17.05 2.58 -25.19
CA ALA A 26 16.31 3.73 -24.66
C ALA A 26 17.00 4.30 -23.41
N ALA A 27 17.51 3.45 -22.52
CA ALA A 27 18.30 3.88 -21.36
C ALA A 27 19.56 4.67 -21.79
N LEU A 28 20.25 4.23 -22.86
CA LEU A 28 21.40 4.93 -23.43
C LEU A 28 21.01 6.26 -24.11
N GLN A 29 19.84 6.32 -24.75
CA GLN A 29 19.30 7.56 -25.32
C GLN A 29 18.90 8.56 -24.22
N VAL A 30 18.24 8.10 -23.16
CA VAL A 30 17.92 8.91 -21.97
C VAL A 30 19.20 9.44 -21.31
N PHE A 31 20.23 8.61 -21.18
CA PHE A 31 21.52 9.04 -20.65
C PHE A 31 22.18 10.13 -21.51
N SER A 32 22.06 10.03 -22.83
CA SER A 32 22.59 11.04 -23.77
C SER A 32 21.84 12.38 -23.71
N VAL A 33 20.53 12.34 -23.45
CA VAL A 33 19.68 13.53 -23.29
C VAL A 33 19.93 14.22 -21.95
N LEU A 34 20.25 13.45 -20.90
CA LEU A 34 20.42 13.97 -19.54
C LEU A 34 21.87 14.32 -19.17
N HIS A 35 22.85 13.90 -19.99
CA HIS A 35 24.27 14.23 -19.79
C HIS A 35 24.57 15.73 -19.55
N PRO A 36 23.87 16.70 -20.18
CA PRO A 36 24.06 18.13 -19.91
C PRO A 36 23.63 18.57 -18.50
N HIS A 37 22.87 17.75 -17.77
CA HIS A 37 22.32 18.07 -16.43
C HIS A 37 23.03 17.32 -15.29
N ARG A 38 24.23 16.80 -15.53
CA ARG A 38 25.02 16.02 -14.57
C ARG A 38 25.34 16.75 -13.25
N ASP A 39 25.22 18.08 -13.24
CA ASP A 39 25.49 18.92 -12.07
C ASP A 39 24.27 19.07 -11.13
N HIS A 40 23.13 18.43 -11.45
CA HIS A 40 21.96 18.42 -10.56
C HIS A 40 22.19 17.51 -9.34
N PRO A 41 21.83 17.93 -8.09
CA PRO A 41 22.14 17.19 -6.87
C PRO A 41 21.55 15.77 -6.82
N ASN A 42 20.43 15.53 -7.53
CA ASN A 42 19.78 14.21 -7.59
C ASN A 42 20.21 13.37 -8.81
N PHE A 43 21.07 13.89 -9.69
CA PHE A 43 21.51 13.17 -10.90
C PHE A 43 22.19 11.83 -10.60
N PRO A 44 23.05 11.70 -9.56
CA PRO A 44 23.70 10.43 -9.24
C PRO A 44 22.71 9.31 -8.89
N GLU A 45 21.71 9.58 -8.05
CA GLU A 45 20.69 8.59 -7.65
C GLU A 45 19.73 8.24 -8.80
N PHE A 46 19.38 9.23 -9.62
CA PHE A 46 18.59 8.99 -10.83
C PHE A 46 19.36 8.10 -11.83
N ALA A 47 20.62 8.45 -12.13
CA ALA A 47 21.48 7.68 -13.03
C ALA A 47 21.70 6.24 -12.52
N ARG A 48 21.89 6.08 -11.20
CA ARG A 48 22.00 4.78 -10.54
C ARG A 48 20.74 3.93 -10.73
N THR A 49 19.55 4.52 -10.54
CA THR A 49 18.26 3.84 -10.71
C THR A 49 18.03 3.39 -12.15
N VAL A 50 18.31 4.25 -13.12
CA VAL A 50 18.19 3.93 -14.56
C VAL A 50 19.16 2.81 -14.95
N MET A 51 20.40 2.87 -14.48
CA MET A 51 21.41 1.84 -14.75
C MET A 51 21.08 0.51 -14.09
N LEU A 52 20.64 0.51 -12.84
CA LEU A 52 20.24 -0.71 -12.11
C LEU A 52 19.07 -1.41 -12.83
N THR A 53 18.09 -0.63 -13.27
CA THR A 53 16.93 -1.13 -14.04
C THR A 53 17.37 -1.73 -15.38
N ALA A 54 18.25 -1.06 -16.12
CA ALA A 54 18.77 -1.54 -17.39
C ALA A 54 19.62 -2.82 -17.23
N THR A 55 20.44 -2.90 -16.18
CA THR A 55 21.27 -4.08 -15.88
C THR A 55 20.42 -5.28 -15.49
N ASN A 56 19.41 -5.10 -14.64
CA ASN A 56 18.49 -6.16 -14.24
C ASN A 56 17.70 -6.71 -15.44
N PHE A 57 17.26 -5.83 -16.35
CA PHE A 57 16.58 -6.24 -17.58
C PHE A 57 17.50 -6.98 -18.55
N GLY A 58 18.75 -6.52 -18.69
CA GLY A 58 19.78 -7.16 -19.50
C GLY A 58 20.14 -8.57 -18.98
N ALA A 59 20.32 -8.72 -17.67
CA ALA A 59 20.59 -10.00 -17.03
C ALA A 59 19.42 -10.98 -17.19
N ALA A 60 18.18 -10.51 -16.98
CA ALA A 60 16.99 -11.34 -17.13
C ALA A 60 16.79 -11.81 -18.59
N ARG A 61 17.08 -10.95 -19.57
CA ARG A 61 17.05 -11.32 -21.00
C ARG A 61 18.18 -12.31 -21.38
N ALA A 62 19.38 -12.11 -20.86
CA ALA A 62 20.51 -13.03 -21.10
C ALA A 62 20.23 -14.43 -20.52
N GLN A 63 19.65 -14.50 -19.32
CA GLN A 63 19.22 -15.75 -18.71
C GLN A 63 18.09 -16.41 -19.50
N ALA A 64 17.09 -15.65 -19.96
CA ALA A 64 16.00 -16.18 -20.79
C ALA A 64 16.52 -16.81 -22.10
N VAL A 65 17.53 -16.21 -22.74
CA VAL A 65 18.20 -16.77 -23.93
C VAL A 65 19.02 -18.02 -23.57
N ALA A 66 19.71 -18.02 -22.42
CA ALA A 66 20.43 -19.19 -21.93
C ALA A 66 19.48 -20.38 -21.62
N ASP A 67 18.25 -20.08 -21.19
CA ASP A 67 17.18 -21.05 -20.94
C ASP A 67 16.46 -21.51 -22.24
N GLY A 68 16.99 -21.13 -23.42
CA GLY A 68 16.49 -21.58 -24.72
C GLY A 68 15.25 -20.83 -25.23
N LEU A 69 14.88 -19.70 -24.62
CA LEU A 69 13.76 -18.88 -25.10
C LEU A 69 14.20 -18.08 -26.33
N SER A 70 13.51 -18.31 -27.46
CA SER A 70 13.71 -17.53 -28.68
C SER A 70 13.37 -16.06 -28.44
N PRO A 71 14.20 -15.09 -28.89
CA PRO A 71 13.98 -13.65 -28.73
C PRO A 71 12.84 -13.16 -29.63
N GLY A 72 11.63 -13.66 -29.39
CA GLY A 72 10.40 -13.20 -30.00
C GLY A 72 9.64 -12.23 -29.08
N PRO A 73 8.57 -11.59 -29.58
CA PRO A 73 7.76 -10.63 -28.83
C PRO A 73 7.17 -11.19 -27.51
N GLY A 74 7.14 -12.50 -27.31
CA GLY A 74 6.73 -13.14 -26.05
C GLY A 74 7.75 -13.11 -24.91
N VAL A 75 9.02 -12.75 -25.17
CA VAL A 75 10.05 -12.69 -24.11
C VAL A 75 9.83 -11.49 -23.18
N GLY A 76 9.43 -10.33 -23.72
CA GLY A 76 9.11 -9.16 -22.90
C GLY A 76 7.95 -9.42 -21.92
N ALA A 77 6.89 -10.06 -22.41
CA ALA A 77 5.76 -10.52 -21.60
C ALA A 77 6.18 -11.44 -20.44
N ARG A 78 7.03 -12.43 -20.72
CA ARG A 78 7.53 -13.36 -19.68
C ARG A 78 8.48 -12.71 -18.68
N LEU A 79 9.26 -11.71 -19.12
CA LEU A 79 10.15 -10.94 -18.26
C LEU A 79 9.38 -10.01 -17.30
N SER A 80 8.30 -9.36 -17.78
CA SER A 80 7.39 -8.59 -16.90
C SER A 80 6.76 -9.48 -15.83
N GLY A 81 6.26 -10.66 -16.21
CA GLY A 81 5.72 -11.63 -15.24
C GLY A 81 6.74 -12.08 -14.19
N ARG A 82 8.00 -12.28 -14.59
CA ARG A 82 9.09 -12.66 -13.68
C ARG A 82 9.51 -11.52 -12.74
N LEU A 83 9.55 -10.27 -13.22
CA LEU A 83 9.82 -9.09 -12.39
C LEU A 83 8.72 -8.88 -11.34
N VAL A 84 7.45 -9.05 -11.73
CA VAL A 84 6.32 -9.02 -10.80
C VAL A 84 6.43 -10.16 -9.78
N ALA A 85 6.80 -11.36 -10.21
CA ALA A 85 6.97 -12.50 -9.31
C ALA A 85 8.10 -12.28 -8.29
N GLU A 86 9.22 -11.66 -8.67
CA GLU A 86 10.30 -11.30 -7.73
C GLU A 86 9.89 -10.16 -6.78
N GLU A 87 9.12 -9.18 -7.24
CA GLU A 87 8.56 -8.14 -6.36
C GLU A 87 7.60 -8.76 -5.33
N LEU A 88 6.65 -9.60 -5.79
CA LEU A 88 5.75 -10.34 -4.91
C LEU A 88 6.53 -11.25 -3.94
N LYS A 89 7.63 -11.85 -4.36
CA LYS A 89 8.51 -12.61 -3.46
C LYS A 89 9.15 -11.72 -2.39
N THR A 90 9.61 -10.53 -2.77
CA THR A 90 10.21 -9.55 -1.85
C THR A 90 9.18 -9.04 -0.84
N LEU A 91 7.90 -8.94 -1.25
CA LEU A 91 6.77 -8.66 -0.37
C LEU A 91 6.38 -9.85 0.54
N GLY A 92 7.04 -11.01 0.42
CA GLY A 92 6.69 -12.25 1.13
C GLY A 92 5.36 -12.86 0.68
N ILE A 93 4.91 -12.48 -0.52
CA ILE A 93 3.58 -12.74 -1.01
C ILE A 93 3.51 -14.01 -1.86
N ALA A 94 4.54 -14.36 -2.65
CA ALA A 94 4.56 -15.60 -3.45
C ALA A 94 5.95 -16.12 -3.85
N ASP A 95 6.05 -17.43 -4.09
CA ASP A 95 7.24 -18.06 -4.68
C ASP A 95 7.15 -18.02 -6.22
N PRO A 96 8.18 -17.54 -6.96
CA PRO A 96 8.07 -17.27 -8.40
C PRO A 96 7.80 -18.50 -9.29
N GLY A 97 7.99 -19.71 -8.76
CA GLY A 97 7.91 -20.96 -9.54
C GLY A 97 6.50 -21.46 -9.85
N GLU A 98 5.47 -20.97 -9.16
CA GLU A 98 4.11 -21.55 -9.24
C GLU A 98 3.07 -20.65 -9.90
N LEU A 99 3.40 -19.40 -10.23
CA LEU A 99 2.43 -18.40 -10.70
C LEU A 99 2.61 -18.08 -12.18
N THR A 100 1.73 -18.62 -13.03
CA THR A 100 1.60 -18.17 -14.42
C THR A 100 0.59 -17.02 -14.46
N ILE A 101 1.06 -15.80 -14.20
CA ILE A 101 0.23 -14.59 -14.29
C ILE A 101 0.37 -14.01 -15.69
N GLU A 102 -0.75 -13.80 -16.38
CA GLU A 102 -0.75 -13.05 -17.64
C GLU A 102 -0.12 -11.65 -17.42
N PRO A 103 0.81 -11.18 -18.29
CA PRO A 103 1.57 -9.95 -18.05
C PRO A 103 0.70 -8.72 -17.79
N ALA A 104 -0.44 -8.61 -18.50
CA ALA A 104 -1.40 -7.52 -18.29
C ALA A 104 -2.06 -7.55 -16.90
N THR A 105 -2.26 -8.74 -16.34
CA THR A 105 -2.75 -8.92 -14.96
C THR A 105 -1.67 -8.55 -13.96
N ALA A 106 -0.41 -8.92 -14.23
CA ALA A 106 0.73 -8.61 -13.37
C ALA A 106 0.99 -7.09 -13.29
N GLU A 107 0.94 -6.39 -14.43
CA GLU A 107 1.02 -4.93 -14.51
C GLU A 107 -0.18 -4.25 -13.84
N ALA A 108 -1.39 -4.80 -13.99
CA ALA A 108 -2.57 -4.27 -13.30
C ALA A 108 -2.48 -4.44 -11.78
N ILE A 109 -1.93 -5.56 -11.30
CA ILE A 109 -1.67 -5.82 -9.88
C ILE A 109 -0.60 -4.87 -9.35
N LEU A 110 0.53 -4.70 -10.05
CA LEU A 110 1.56 -3.75 -9.64
C LEU A 110 1.05 -2.31 -9.68
N GLY A 111 0.27 -1.96 -10.71
CA GLY A 111 -0.44 -0.69 -10.81
C GLY A 111 -1.31 -0.47 -9.60
N LEU A 112 -2.18 -1.43 -9.26
CA LEU A 112 -3.02 -1.44 -8.06
C LEU A 112 -2.23 -1.34 -6.75
N LEU A 113 -1.10 -2.04 -6.61
CA LEU A 113 -0.30 -2.02 -5.38
C LEU A 113 0.42 -0.68 -5.21
N LYS A 114 0.84 -0.06 -6.32
CA LYS A 114 1.48 1.26 -6.35
C LYS A 114 0.47 2.40 -6.28
N SER A 115 -0.73 2.18 -6.81
CA SER A 115 -1.82 3.15 -6.91
C SER A 115 -2.88 2.97 -5.83
N ALA A 116 -2.75 1.94 -4.98
CA ALA A 116 -3.44 1.85 -3.70
C ALA A 116 -3.01 3.10 -2.95
N PRO A 117 -3.78 4.19 -3.05
CA PRO A 117 -3.40 5.38 -2.32
C PRO A 117 -3.45 4.94 -0.87
N GLU A 118 -2.38 5.26 -0.18
CA GLU A 118 -2.16 5.12 1.25
C GLU A 118 -3.50 5.29 1.97
N ALA A 119 -4.23 4.20 2.24
CA ALA A 119 -5.69 4.25 2.30
C ALA A 119 -6.19 5.27 3.35
N GLY A 120 -6.47 6.50 2.92
CA GLY A 120 -6.78 7.67 3.75
C GLY A 120 -5.66 8.23 4.64
N TRP A 121 -4.43 7.70 4.59
CA TRP A 121 -3.31 8.27 5.31
C TRP A 121 -2.86 9.57 4.64
N HIS A 122 -2.46 10.55 5.44
CA HIS A 122 -1.79 11.74 4.97
C HIS A 122 -0.33 11.67 5.36
N ASN A 123 0.54 11.57 4.37
CA ASN A 123 1.99 11.54 4.55
C ASN A 123 2.60 12.90 4.17
N ASP A 124 3.58 13.32 4.95
CA ASP A 124 4.46 14.45 4.68
C ASP A 124 5.89 13.99 4.95
N GLY A 125 6.53 13.44 3.91
CA GLY A 125 7.91 12.94 3.96
C GLY A 125 8.06 11.50 4.47
N TRP A 126 6.96 10.79 4.74
CA TRP A 126 6.98 9.35 5.01
C TRP A 126 6.76 8.56 3.72
N THR A 127 7.23 7.33 3.69
CA THR A 127 7.11 6.43 2.54
C THR A 127 6.54 5.10 2.98
N ARG A 128 5.54 4.62 2.23
CA ARG A 128 5.02 3.27 2.39
C ARG A 128 6.02 2.26 1.81
N THR A 129 6.31 1.22 2.57
CA THR A 129 7.23 0.13 2.23
C THR A 129 6.52 -1.22 2.40
N PRO A 130 7.09 -2.33 1.91
CA PRO A 130 6.58 -3.68 2.16
C PRO A 130 6.43 -4.03 3.66
N ASN A 131 7.19 -3.36 4.51
CA ASN A 131 7.25 -3.61 5.95
C ASN A 131 6.46 -2.59 6.78
N GLY A 132 5.67 -1.73 6.14
CA GLY A 132 4.93 -0.63 6.77
C GLY A 132 5.46 0.74 6.37
N TRP A 133 5.31 1.72 7.23
CA TRP A 133 5.73 3.09 6.96
C TRP A 133 7.14 3.37 7.47
N SER A 134 7.90 4.16 6.72
CA SER A 134 9.20 4.67 7.15
C SER A 134 9.34 6.14 6.81
N GLU A 135 9.97 6.91 7.68
CA GLU A 135 10.40 8.27 7.31
C GLU A 135 11.72 8.27 6.49
N SER A 136 12.48 7.18 6.58
CA SER A 136 13.83 7.02 6.02
C SER A 136 13.98 5.64 5.32
N PRO A 137 13.13 5.31 4.34
CA PRO A 137 13.08 3.95 3.75
C PRO A 137 14.36 3.50 3.03
N TYR A 138 15.26 4.43 2.70
CA TYR A 138 16.41 4.19 1.82
C TYR A 138 17.77 4.40 2.51
N GLY A 139 17.81 4.45 3.83
CA GLY A 139 19.04 4.64 4.61
C GLY A 139 18.78 5.52 5.83
N ASN A 140 19.83 6.19 6.31
CA ASN A 140 19.68 7.07 7.46
C ASN A 140 18.83 8.30 7.13
N TYR A 141 18.14 8.83 8.14
CA TYR A 141 17.44 10.11 8.00
C TYR A 141 18.42 11.27 7.87
N LEU A 142 17.96 12.36 7.25
CA LEU A 142 18.72 13.60 7.14
C LEU A 142 18.59 14.45 8.43
N PRO A 143 19.51 15.39 8.69
CA PRO A 143 19.34 16.37 9.76
C PRO A 143 18.25 17.40 9.42
N ASN A 144 17.75 18.08 10.45
CA ASN A 144 16.76 19.16 10.41
C ASN A 144 15.46 18.78 9.68
N GLN A 145 14.99 17.55 9.86
CA GLN A 145 13.75 17.08 9.27
C GLN A 145 12.57 17.36 10.20
N ASP A 146 11.42 17.63 9.60
CA ASP A 146 10.12 17.70 10.27
C ASP A 146 9.12 17.03 9.34
N LYS A 147 8.82 15.76 9.63
CA LYS A 147 8.01 14.89 8.79
C LYS A 147 6.82 14.39 9.58
N SER A 148 5.69 14.17 8.93
CA SER A 148 4.51 13.64 9.62
C SER A 148 3.77 12.56 8.84
N LEU A 149 3.16 11.65 9.59
CA LEU A 149 2.29 10.62 9.08
C LEU A 149 1.00 10.61 9.89
N VAL A 150 -0.13 10.78 9.23
CA VAL A 150 -1.44 10.94 9.86
C VAL A 150 -2.39 9.84 9.38
N THR A 151 -3.04 9.16 10.32
CA THR A 151 -4.04 8.11 9.99
C THR A 151 -5.26 8.70 9.29
N PRO A 152 -6.03 7.87 8.57
CA PRO A 152 -7.44 8.14 8.34
C PRO A 152 -8.18 8.42 9.65
N PRO A 153 -9.31 9.14 9.61
CA PRO A 153 -10.18 9.23 10.76
C PRO A 153 -10.77 7.85 11.09
N PHE A 154 -10.82 7.51 12.38
CA PHE A 154 -11.54 6.35 12.90
C PHE A 154 -12.40 6.76 14.09
N THR A 155 -13.50 6.03 14.35
CA THR A 155 -14.48 6.41 15.37
C THR A 155 -14.20 5.73 16.70
N LEU A 156 -14.11 6.51 17.77
CA LEU A 156 -14.10 6.00 19.14
C LEU A 156 -15.51 6.04 19.76
N ARG A 157 -15.78 5.09 20.65
CA ARG A 157 -17.10 4.82 21.24
C ARG A 157 -17.30 5.43 22.65
N GLY A 158 -16.45 6.38 23.06
CA GLY A 158 -16.51 6.99 24.40
C GLY A 158 -15.88 6.14 25.50
N LYS A 159 -15.14 5.08 25.14
CA LYS A 159 -14.42 4.19 26.06
C LYS A 159 -12.93 4.46 25.99
N GLU A 160 -12.21 4.12 27.06
CA GLU A 160 -10.76 4.04 27.00
C GLU A 160 -10.35 3.03 25.93
N ALA A 161 -9.37 3.40 25.13
CA ALA A 161 -8.82 2.57 24.08
C ALA A 161 -7.31 2.37 24.30
N SER A 162 -6.75 1.39 23.61
CA SER A 162 -5.32 1.13 23.58
C SER A 162 -4.86 1.05 22.13
N LEU A 163 -3.70 1.64 21.87
CA LEU A 163 -2.98 1.55 20.62
C LEU A 163 -1.94 0.44 20.76
N GLN A 164 -1.98 -0.57 19.91
CA GLN A 164 -0.93 -1.58 19.80
C GLN A 164 -0.10 -1.27 18.55
N LEU A 165 1.17 -0.97 18.76
CA LEU A 165 2.09 -0.51 17.73
C LEU A 165 3.16 -1.55 17.47
N GLY A 166 3.23 -2.06 16.24
CA GLY A 166 4.42 -2.73 15.74
C GLY A 166 5.39 -1.69 15.23
N LEU A 167 6.54 -1.52 15.88
CA LEU A 167 7.50 -0.48 15.53
C LEU A 167 8.94 -0.98 15.60
N ASP A 168 9.82 -0.29 14.90
CA ASP A 168 11.28 -0.48 14.90
C ASP A 168 11.89 0.89 14.65
N TYR A 169 12.80 1.33 15.52
CA TYR A 169 13.43 2.63 15.35
C TYR A 169 14.85 2.65 15.90
N ASP A 170 15.66 3.49 15.28
CA ASP A 170 17.00 3.87 15.69
C ASP A 170 17.17 5.37 15.44
N LEU A 171 17.08 6.13 16.52
CA LEU A 171 17.06 7.59 16.58
C LEU A 171 18.13 8.06 17.56
N GLU A 172 18.68 9.26 17.36
CA GLU A 172 19.58 9.85 18.34
C GLU A 172 18.87 10.05 19.69
N GLN A 173 19.39 9.39 20.73
CA GLN A 173 18.79 9.37 22.06
C GLN A 173 18.67 10.79 22.65
N GLY A 174 17.43 11.27 22.79
CA GLY A 174 17.11 12.53 23.46
C GLY A 174 17.14 13.78 22.58
N TYR A 175 17.58 13.64 21.33
CA TYR A 175 17.65 14.74 20.35
C TYR A 175 16.61 14.53 19.27
N ASP A 176 16.70 13.39 18.60
CA ASP A 176 15.78 13.00 17.54
C ASP A 176 14.62 12.19 18.10
N LYS A 177 13.43 12.43 17.58
CA LYS A 177 12.23 11.82 18.13
C LYS A 177 11.09 11.67 17.15
N VAL A 178 10.27 10.65 17.41
CA VAL A 178 8.91 10.55 16.88
C VAL A 178 7.93 10.82 18.01
N THR A 179 7.04 11.79 17.82
CA THR A 179 5.94 12.06 18.76
C THR A 179 4.64 11.52 18.18
N LEU A 180 4.03 10.59 18.91
CA LEU A 180 2.67 10.11 18.66
C LEU A 180 1.68 11.03 19.37
N ALA A 181 0.75 11.58 18.60
CA ALA A 181 -0.31 12.45 19.08
C ALA A 181 -1.67 12.04 18.50
N TRP A 182 -2.76 12.47 19.13
CA TRP A 182 -4.12 12.30 18.60
C TRP A 182 -4.83 13.64 18.42
N SER A 183 -5.84 13.66 17.55
CA SER A 183 -6.67 14.83 17.29
C SER A 183 -8.12 14.44 16.96
N ALA A 184 -9.09 15.20 17.49
CA ALA A 184 -10.51 15.06 17.15
C ALA A 184 -10.93 15.93 15.95
N ASP A 185 -10.15 16.95 15.60
CA ASP A 185 -10.48 17.93 14.56
C ASP A 185 -9.42 18.02 13.44
N GLY A 186 -8.32 17.27 13.56
CA GLY A 186 -7.18 17.30 12.65
C GLY A 186 -6.29 18.54 12.78
N GLN A 187 -6.60 19.46 13.68
CA GLN A 187 -5.89 20.74 13.86
C GLN A 187 -5.19 20.83 15.21
N ASN A 188 -5.91 20.47 16.27
CA ASN A 188 -5.41 20.47 17.65
C ASN A 188 -4.93 19.06 18.01
N TRP A 189 -3.65 18.95 18.36
CA TRP A 189 -2.99 17.68 18.60
C TRP A 189 -2.61 17.54 20.07
N ASN A 190 -2.93 16.40 20.66
CA ASN A 190 -2.60 16.05 22.04
C ASN A 190 -1.58 14.91 22.03
N ASP A 191 -0.41 15.15 22.61
CA ASP A 191 0.67 14.18 22.64
C ASP A 191 0.32 12.99 23.55
N LEU A 192 0.69 11.79 23.12
CA LEU A 192 0.50 10.52 23.83
C LEU A 192 1.82 9.92 24.28
N GLN A 193 2.77 9.82 23.35
CA GLN A 193 4.05 9.13 23.58
C GLN A 193 5.13 9.76 22.71
N THR A 194 6.35 9.84 23.23
CA THR A 194 7.55 10.20 22.48
C THR A 194 8.49 8.99 22.41
N PHE A 195 9.04 8.74 21.23
CA PHE A 195 10.04 7.72 20.95
C PHE A 195 11.37 8.39 20.60
N SER A 196 12.46 7.93 21.21
CA SER A 196 13.85 8.35 20.95
C SER A 196 14.79 7.21 21.34
N GLY A 197 16.02 7.20 20.85
CA GLY A 197 16.94 6.07 21.05
C GLY A 197 16.65 4.93 20.08
N SER A 198 16.85 3.68 20.50
CA SER A 198 16.57 2.52 19.66
C SER A 198 15.70 1.46 20.34
N SER A 199 14.79 0.86 19.58
CA SER A 199 13.96 -0.26 20.01
C SER A 199 13.37 -1.01 18.83
N LYS A 200 13.19 -2.32 19.00
CA LYS A 200 12.45 -3.20 18.06
C LYS A 200 11.21 -3.84 18.70
N ALA A 201 10.88 -3.43 19.91
CA ALA A 201 9.80 -4.03 20.69
C ALA A 201 8.45 -3.39 20.34
N PRO A 202 7.36 -4.18 20.27
CA PRO A 202 6.03 -3.61 20.16
C PRO A 202 5.70 -2.75 21.39
N VAL A 203 4.86 -1.74 21.20
CA VAL A 203 4.48 -0.79 22.26
C VAL A 203 2.97 -0.71 22.37
N THR A 204 2.46 -0.70 23.60
CA THR A 204 1.07 -0.38 23.90
C THR A 204 0.98 1.03 24.48
N VAL A 205 0.14 1.88 23.88
CA VAL A 205 -0.08 3.26 24.32
C VAL A 205 -1.55 3.43 24.68
N ALA A 206 -1.84 3.96 25.87
CA ALA A 206 -3.21 4.26 26.26
C ALA A 206 -3.75 5.45 25.47
N LEU A 207 -4.99 5.36 25.00
CA LEU A 207 -5.71 6.44 24.35
C LEU A 207 -6.88 6.84 25.27
N PRO A 208 -6.94 8.12 25.72
CA PRO A 208 -8.01 8.56 26.60
C PRO A 208 -9.39 8.31 26.02
N ALA A 209 -10.38 8.11 26.89
CA ALA A 209 -11.77 7.98 26.46
C ALA A 209 -12.21 9.22 25.66
N GLN A 210 -12.66 8.99 24.43
CA GLN A 210 -13.12 10.02 23.50
C GLN A 210 -14.28 9.47 22.67
N THR A 211 -15.15 10.36 22.19
CA THR A 211 -16.30 10.00 21.35
C THR A 211 -16.18 10.69 19.99
N GLY A 212 -16.46 9.96 18.92
CA GLY A 212 -16.47 10.50 17.57
C GLY A 212 -15.19 10.20 16.80
N GLN A 213 -14.99 10.93 15.71
CA GLN A 213 -13.86 10.73 14.81
C GLN A 213 -12.57 11.24 15.43
N VAL A 214 -11.52 10.42 15.36
CA VAL A 214 -10.17 10.77 15.79
C VAL A 214 -9.15 10.39 14.73
N ARG A 215 -8.00 11.06 14.76
CA ARG A 215 -6.82 10.74 13.96
C ARG A 215 -5.62 10.59 14.87
N LEU A 216 -4.65 9.78 14.45
CA LEU A 216 -3.33 9.72 15.06
C LEU A 216 -2.31 10.39 14.13
N ARG A 217 -1.27 10.98 14.71
CA ARG A 217 -0.12 11.52 14.00
C ARG A 217 1.17 11.04 14.61
N PHE A 218 2.07 10.56 13.75
CA PHE A 218 3.46 10.29 14.04
C PHE A 218 4.27 11.43 13.45
N ARG A 219 4.85 12.28 14.29
CA ARG A 219 5.68 13.41 13.85
C ARG A 219 7.15 13.14 14.18
N PHE A 220 7.96 12.99 13.15
CA PHE A 220 9.41 12.87 13.26
C PHE A 220 10.05 14.25 13.22
N THR A 221 10.97 14.50 14.15
CA THR A 221 11.82 15.69 14.16
C THR A 221 13.27 15.29 14.42
N SER A 222 14.20 15.79 13.60
CA SER A 222 15.64 15.64 13.83
C SER A 222 16.36 16.96 14.04
N ASP A 223 17.47 16.94 14.78
CA ASP A 223 18.33 18.10 15.00
C ASP A 223 19.35 18.31 13.86
N ASN A 224 20.36 19.17 14.06
CA ASN A 224 21.29 19.55 12.99
C ASN A 224 22.47 18.58 12.79
N SER A 225 22.54 17.49 13.55
CA SER A 225 23.65 16.55 13.58
C SER A 225 23.16 15.12 13.77
N ASN A 226 24.06 14.16 13.51
CA ASN A 226 23.82 12.73 13.62
C ASN A 226 22.65 12.19 12.79
N GLU A 227 22.87 11.02 12.20
CA GLU A 227 21.91 10.38 11.31
C GLU A 227 21.89 8.91 11.72
N SER A 228 20.70 8.34 11.87
CA SER A 228 20.50 6.93 12.23
C SER A 228 19.43 6.31 11.32
N GLU A 229 19.14 5.02 11.48
CA GLU A 229 18.26 4.30 10.54
C GLU A 229 16.83 4.86 10.49
N GLY A 230 16.39 5.57 11.52
CA GLY A 230 15.11 6.29 11.56
C GLY A 230 14.00 5.52 12.23
N PHE A 231 12.78 5.66 11.71
CA PHE A 231 11.58 5.07 12.32
C PHE A 231 10.76 4.27 11.32
N TRP A 232 10.32 3.09 11.75
CA TRP A 232 9.39 2.21 11.04
C TRP A 232 8.13 1.93 11.86
N LEU A 233 6.97 2.26 11.29
CA LEU A 233 5.66 1.82 11.79
C LEU A 233 5.21 0.61 10.97
N LYS A 234 5.33 -0.58 11.55
CA LYS A 234 5.03 -1.87 10.91
C LYS A 234 3.55 -2.23 11.01
N SER A 235 2.91 -1.90 12.13
CA SER A 235 1.48 -2.09 12.32
C SER A 235 0.91 -1.13 13.36
N LEU A 236 -0.38 -0.87 13.25
CA LEU A 236 -1.18 -0.06 14.17
C LEU A 236 -2.52 -0.76 14.37
N GLU A 237 -2.83 -1.08 15.61
CA GLU A 237 -4.15 -1.55 16.00
C GLU A 237 -4.72 -0.66 17.09
N VAL A 238 -6.02 -0.41 17.03
CA VAL A 238 -6.76 0.33 18.05
C VAL A 238 -7.81 -0.61 18.61
N HIS A 239 -7.81 -0.80 19.92
CA HIS A 239 -8.76 -1.65 20.63
C HIS A 239 -9.41 -0.86 21.76
N ASP A 240 -10.69 -1.08 22.00
CA ASP A 240 -11.32 -0.71 23.28
C ASP A 240 -11.83 -1.97 24.00
N ALA A 241 -12.59 -1.79 25.08
CA ALA A 241 -13.15 -2.90 25.85
C ALA A 241 -14.11 -3.81 25.06
N ASP A 242 -14.67 -3.35 23.93
CA ASP A 242 -15.56 -4.15 23.07
C ASP A 242 -14.84 -4.67 21.81
N GLY A 243 -13.51 -4.56 21.74
CA GLY A 243 -12.69 -5.16 20.68
C GLY A 243 -12.05 -4.15 19.71
N PRO A 244 -11.64 -4.61 18.51
CA PRO A 244 -10.88 -3.80 17.57
C PRO A 244 -11.75 -2.69 16.95
N LEU A 245 -11.17 -1.49 16.87
CA LEU A 245 -11.76 -0.28 16.29
C LEU A 245 -11.10 0.10 14.97
N TYR A 246 -9.80 -0.15 14.83
CA TYR A 246 -9.00 0.20 13.67
C TYR A 246 -7.79 -0.72 13.57
N HIS A 247 -7.37 -1.04 12.35
CA HIS A 247 -6.20 -1.89 12.07
C HIS A 247 -5.54 -1.47 10.75
N ASP A 248 -4.22 -1.28 10.77
CA ASP A 248 -3.35 -1.20 9.58
C ASP A 248 -2.10 -2.03 9.87
N ASP A 249 -1.82 -3.01 9.01
CA ASP A 249 -0.66 -3.91 9.12
C ASP A 249 0.53 -3.48 8.25
N GLY A 250 0.60 -2.19 7.91
CA GLY A 250 1.60 -1.68 7.01
C GLY A 250 1.30 -1.99 5.54
N GLY A 251 0.06 -2.38 5.22
CA GLY A 251 -0.42 -2.60 3.84
C GLY A 251 -0.22 -4.02 3.35
N LYS A 252 0.21 -4.91 4.24
CA LYS A 252 0.35 -6.32 3.95
C LYS A 252 -1.01 -6.93 3.64
N THR A 253 -2.08 -6.52 4.31
CA THR A 253 -3.46 -7.04 4.10
C THR A 253 -3.96 -6.79 2.68
N ALA A 254 -3.79 -5.57 2.14
CA ALA A 254 -4.20 -5.27 0.77
C ALA A 254 -3.37 -6.06 -0.25
N ALA A 255 -2.05 -6.12 -0.05
CA ALA A 255 -1.15 -6.82 -0.97
C ALA A 255 -1.35 -8.35 -0.94
N GLN A 256 -1.52 -8.91 0.25
CA GLN A 256 -1.86 -10.32 0.46
C GLN A 256 -3.24 -10.64 -0.12
N SER A 257 -4.24 -9.76 0.02
CA SER A 257 -5.56 -9.95 -0.56
C SER A 257 -5.50 -9.97 -2.09
N VAL A 258 -4.81 -9.00 -2.69
CA VAL A 258 -4.62 -8.93 -4.15
C VAL A 258 -3.90 -10.18 -4.66
N ALA A 259 -2.86 -10.63 -3.98
CA ALA A 259 -2.10 -11.77 -4.44
C ALA A 259 -2.75 -13.12 -4.19
N ARG A 260 -3.56 -13.24 -3.13
CA ARG A 260 -4.39 -14.42 -2.91
C ARG A 260 -5.43 -14.55 -4.02
N ILE A 261 -5.95 -13.42 -4.50
CA ILE A 261 -6.88 -13.42 -5.64
C ILE A 261 -6.14 -13.64 -6.96
N ALA A 262 -4.93 -13.13 -7.12
CA ALA A 262 -4.11 -13.40 -8.30
C ALA A 262 -3.77 -14.89 -8.48
N ARG A 263 -3.81 -15.66 -7.39
CA ARG A 263 -3.64 -17.11 -7.37
C ARG A 263 -4.94 -17.89 -7.55
N ASP A 264 -6.09 -17.22 -7.51
CA ASP A 264 -7.38 -17.87 -7.72
C ASP A 264 -7.65 -17.98 -9.23
N PRO A 265 -7.79 -19.19 -9.79
CA PRO A 265 -8.04 -19.39 -11.21
C PRO A 265 -9.45 -18.93 -11.66
N ASN A 266 -10.27 -18.39 -10.75
CA ASN A 266 -11.61 -17.94 -11.09
C ASN A 266 -11.60 -16.66 -11.98
N PRO A 267 -12.04 -16.76 -13.25
CA PRO A 267 -12.02 -15.63 -14.19
C PRO A 267 -12.96 -14.48 -13.80
N ASP A 268 -14.01 -14.74 -13.02
CA ASP A 268 -14.95 -13.71 -12.56
C ASP A 268 -14.33 -12.82 -11.47
N LEU A 269 -13.45 -13.39 -10.65
CA LEU A 269 -12.65 -12.66 -9.66
C LEU A 269 -11.66 -11.71 -10.33
N LEU A 270 -11.01 -12.16 -11.41
CA LEU A 270 -10.10 -11.34 -12.19
C LEU A 270 -10.81 -10.17 -12.89
N LYS A 271 -12.03 -10.41 -13.40
CA LYS A 271 -12.88 -9.36 -13.98
C LYS A 271 -13.35 -8.36 -12.91
N GLY A 272 -13.71 -8.87 -11.74
CA GLY A 272 -14.07 -8.04 -10.59
C GLY A 272 -12.92 -7.15 -10.12
N LEU A 273 -11.70 -7.70 -10.01
CA LEU A 273 -10.48 -6.96 -9.70
C LEU A 273 -10.20 -5.83 -10.67
N LYS A 274 -10.33 -6.06 -11.98
CA LYS A 274 -10.17 -5.01 -13.00
C LYS A 274 -11.20 -3.90 -12.88
N THR A 275 -12.37 -4.22 -12.32
CA THR A 275 -13.43 -3.24 -12.10
C THR A 275 -13.14 -2.44 -10.83
N LEU A 276 -12.72 -3.11 -9.75
CA LEU A 276 -12.33 -2.46 -8.50
C LEU A 276 -11.01 -1.68 -8.61
N SER A 277 -10.12 -2.03 -9.55
CA SER A 277 -8.90 -1.26 -9.81
C SER A 277 -9.14 0.08 -10.47
N GLY A 278 -10.31 0.26 -11.08
CA GLY A 278 -10.75 1.54 -11.61
C GLY A 278 -11.37 2.45 -10.54
N ILE A 279 -11.54 1.97 -9.30
CA ILE A 279 -12.11 2.74 -8.21
C ILE A 279 -11.02 3.66 -7.61
N PRO A 280 -11.23 4.99 -7.59
CA PRO A 280 -10.29 5.94 -7.00
C PRO A 280 -10.07 5.71 -5.51
N ASN A 281 -9.01 6.31 -4.96
CA ASN A 281 -8.77 6.38 -3.51
C ASN A 281 -8.60 5.03 -2.79
N GLY A 282 -8.34 3.94 -3.52
CA GLY A 282 -8.07 2.63 -2.90
C GLY A 282 -9.32 1.95 -2.35
N ASP A 283 -10.50 2.55 -2.51
CA ASP A 283 -11.77 2.02 -2.04
C ASP A 283 -12.05 0.63 -2.65
N GLY A 284 -11.56 0.38 -3.87
CA GLY A 284 -11.64 -0.94 -4.50
C GLY A 284 -10.95 -2.04 -3.69
N LEU A 285 -9.82 -1.75 -3.05
CA LEU A 285 -9.09 -2.71 -2.20
C LEU A 285 -9.78 -2.92 -0.87
N VAL A 286 -10.38 -1.87 -0.30
CA VAL A 286 -11.22 -1.96 0.91
C VAL A 286 -12.43 -2.87 0.64
N LEU A 287 -13.08 -2.69 -0.51
CA LEU A 287 -14.20 -3.53 -0.95
C LEU A 287 -13.77 -4.99 -1.18
N LEU A 288 -12.59 -5.23 -1.74
CA LEU A 288 -12.01 -6.57 -1.88
C LEU A 288 -11.76 -7.26 -0.54
N GLY A 289 -11.15 -6.55 0.42
CA GLY A 289 -10.93 -7.08 1.76
C GLY A 289 -12.24 -7.45 2.47
N ARG A 290 -13.26 -6.57 2.38
CA ARG A 290 -14.59 -6.83 2.95
C ARG A 290 -15.28 -8.04 2.32
N LEU A 291 -15.20 -8.19 1.00
CA LEU A 291 -15.77 -9.35 0.29
C LEU A 291 -15.07 -10.67 0.62
N TYR A 292 -13.76 -10.64 0.84
CA TYR A 292 -12.99 -11.82 1.23
C TYR A 292 -13.35 -12.30 2.64
N ASN A 293 -13.55 -11.36 3.58
CA ASN A 293 -13.97 -11.68 4.95
C ASN A 293 -15.36 -12.30 5.03
N LEU A 294 -16.22 -12.10 4.03
CA LEU A 294 -17.54 -12.76 3.96
C LEU A 294 -17.48 -14.21 3.44
N ASN A 295 -16.29 -14.72 3.07
CA ASN A 295 -16.06 -16.08 2.55
C ASN A 295 -17.09 -16.51 1.49
N LEU A 296 -17.42 -15.61 0.56
CA LEU A 296 -18.49 -15.85 -0.40
C LEU A 296 -18.04 -16.84 -1.49
N PRO A 297 -18.75 -17.98 -1.69
CA PRO A 297 -18.45 -18.93 -2.77
C PRO A 297 -18.56 -18.30 -4.16
N GLU A 298 -19.34 -17.22 -4.27
CA GLU A 298 -19.66 -16.47 -5.50
C GLU A 298 -18.96 -15.11 -5.55
N MET A 299 -17.73 -15.04 -5.02
CA MET A 299 -17.00 -13.78 -4.79
C MET A 299 -16.90 -12.91 -6.06
N GLY A 300 -16.72 -13.48 -7.25
CA GLY A 300 -16.67 -12.74 -8.51
C GLY A 300 -17.96 -11.97 -8.86
N LYS A 301 -19.13 -12.55 -8.60
CA LYS A 301 -20.43 -11.87 -8.79
C LYS A 301 -20.63 -10.76 -7.76
N ALA A 302 -20.25 -11.04 -6.52
CA ALA A 302 -20.32 -10.07 -5.43
C ALA A 302 -19.43 -8.85 -5.70
N VAL A 303 -18.19 -9.06 -6.16
CA VAL A 303 -17.28 -7.99 -6.58
C VAL A 303 -17.90 -7.15 -7.69
N THR A 304 -18.45 -7.79 -8.72
CA THR A 304 -19.02 -7.07 -9.87
C THR A 304 -20.22 -6.22 -9.47
N GLN A 305 -21.12 -6.76 -8.65
CA GLN A 305 -22.29 -6.05 -8.16
C GLN A 305 -21.90 -4.89 -7.24
N LEU A 306 -20.94 -5.11 -6.35
CA LEU A 306 -20.44 -4.09 -5.44
C LEU A 306 -19.75 -2.94 -6.18
N ALA A 307 -19.00 -3.25 -7.23
CA ALA A 307 -18.40 -2.23 -8.09
C ALA A 307 -19.46 -1.42 -8.87
N GLN A 308 -20.57 -2.05 -9.29
CA GLN A 308 -21.70 -1.35 -9.89
C GLN A 308 -22.37 -0.39 -8.88
N GLU A 309 -22.62 -0.85 -7.66
CA GLU A 309 -23.15 0.00 -6.58
C GLU A 309 -22.22 1.16 -6.24
N TYR A 310 -20.91 0.95 -6.31
CA TYR A 310 -19.92 2.02 -6.15
C TYR A 310 -20.01 3.06 -7.26
N VAL A 311 -20.05 2.64 -8.52
CA VAL A 311 -20.19 3.57 -9.66
C VAL A 311 -21.47 4.41 -9.52
N LEU A 312 -22.56 3.82 -9.02
CA LEU A 312 -23.83 4.52 -8.84
C LEU A 312 -23.83 5.50 -7.66
N SER A 313 -23.13 5.17 -6.58
CA SER A 313 -23.15 5.96 -5.34
C SER A 313 -21.99 6.93 -5.19
N SER A 314 -20.86 6.69 -5.89
CA SER A 314 -19.58 7.38 -5.69
C SER A 314 -19.11 7.41 -4.23
N ASN A 315 -19.57 6.45 -3.42
CA ASN A 315 -19.30 6.37 -1.99
C ASN A 315 -19.23 4.90 -1.57
N VAL A 316 -18.09 4.50 -1.00
CA VAL A 316 -17.81 3.10 -0.65
C VAL A 316 -18.77 2.52 0.39
N GLU A 317 -19.20 3.33 1.37
CA GLU A 317 -20.10 2.88 2.44
C GLU A 317 -21.53 2.75 1.94
N THR A 318 -21.99 3.69 1.12
CA THR A 318 -23.30 3.60 0.44
C THR A 318 -23.34 2.40 -0.49
N ALA A 319 -22.29 2.18 -1.27
CA ALA A 319 -22.16 1.03 -2.15
C ALA A 319 -22.22 -0.31 -1.40
N TRP A 320 -21.47 -0.39 -0.30
CA TRP A 320 -21.45 -1.55 0.59
C TRP A 320 -22.83 -1.81 1.21
N THR A 321 -23.47 -0.75 1.72
CA THR A 321 -24.80 -0.83 2.32
C THR A 321 -25.84 -1.32 1.31
N ASN A 322 -25.86 -0.75 0.11
CA ASN A 322 -26.77 -1.17 -0.97
C ASN A 322 -26.51 -2.61 -1.40
N PHE A 323 -25.25 -3.00 -1.53
CA PHE A 323 -24.87 -4.36 -1.85
C PHE A 323 -25.40 -5.36 -0.81
N LEU A 324 -25.22 -5.10 0.49
CA LEU A 324 -25.76 -5.95 1.55
C LEU A 324 -27.30 -6.00 1.52
N ALA A 325 -27.97 -4.85 1.36
CA ALA A 325 -29.43 -4.78 1.26
C ALA A 325 -29.98 -5.58 0.07
N SER A 326 -29.30 -5.53 -1.09
CA SER A 326 -29.69 -6.29 -2.28
C SER A 326 -29.59 -7.81 -2.08
N ARG A 327 -28.63 -8.27 -1.27
CA ARG A 327 -28.43 -9.69 -0.94
C ARG A 327 -29.48 -10.22 0.03
N GLN A 328 -29.89 -9.39 0.99
CA GLN A 328 -31.00 -9.68 1.90
C GLN A 328 -32.33 -9.80 1.15
N ALA A 329 -32.61 -8.86 0.23
CA ALA A 329 -33.84 -8.89 -0.58
C ALA A 329 -33.93 -10.11 -1.51
N GLY A 330 -32.78 -10.66 -1.93
CA GLY A 330 -32.69 -11.85 -2.77
C GLY A 330 -32.76 -13.19 -2.02
N GLY A 331 -32.91 -13.21 -0.69
CA GLY A 331 -33.01 -14.43 0.12
C GLY A 331 -31.73 -15.27 0.22
N SER A 332 -30.57 -14.70 -0.19
CA SER A 332 -29.29 -15.42 -0.22
C SER A 332 -28.36 -15.09 0.96
N LEU A 333 -28.77 -14.15 1.82
CA LEU A 333 -28.00 -13.66 2.95
C LEU A 333 -28.97 -13.12 4.00
N GLU A 334 -29.12 -13.82 5.13
CA GLU A 334 -29.74 -13.23 6.33
C GLU A 334 -28.62 -12.69 7.22
N LEU A 335 -28.66 -11.39 7.50
CA LEU A 335 -27.79 -10.74 8.48
C LEU A 335 -28.63 -10.49 9.73
N ASP A 336 -28.31 -11.22 10.78
CA ASP A 336 -28.69 -10.92 12.15
C ASP A 336 -27.53 -10.12 12.78
N ASP A 337 -27.81 -9.32 13.80
CA ASP A 337 -26.83 -8.61 14.63
C ASP A 337 -25.70 -9.50 15.19
N GLN A 338 -25.81 -10.83 15.11
CA GLN A 338 -24.83 -11.78 15.65
C GLN A 338 -24.43 -12.92 14.69
N THR A 339 -25.11 -13.13 13.55
CA THR A 339 -24.81 -14.24 12.63
C THR A 339 -25.01 -13.87 11.17
N VAL A 340 -24.17 -14.44 10.30
CA VAL A 340 -24.37 -14.40 8.85
C VAL A 340 -24.83 -15.78 8.39
N THR A 341 -26.03 -15.87 7.79
CA THR A 341 -26.55 -17.12 7.22
C THR A 341 -26.56 -17.07 5.70
N ILE A 342 -25.91 -18.04 5.05
CA ILE A 342 -25.87 -18.19 3.58
C ILE A 342 -26.30 -19.61 3.22
N ASN A 343 -27.44 -19.77 2.54
CA ASN A 343 -27.93 -21.05 1.99
C ASN A 343 -27.71 -22.25 2.96
N ASP A 344 -28.29 -22.15 4.16
CA ASP A 344 -28.22 -23.13 5.26
C ASP A 344 -26.91 -23.18 6.08
N PHE A 345 -25.91 -22.35 5.77
CA PHE A 345 -24.67 -22.25 6.55
C PHE A 345 -24.71 -21.03 7.49
N GLN A 346 -24.64 -21.25 8.81
CA GLN A 346 -24.57 -20.20 9.82
C GLN A 346 -23.12 -19.96 10.27
N LEU A 347 -22.66 -18.70 10.17
CA LEU A 347 -21.39 -18.24 10.73
C LEU A 347 -21.68 -17.34 11.95
N ASP A 348 -21.20 -17.73 13.13
CA ASP A 348 -21.26 -16.91 14.35
C ASP A 348 -20.09 -15.92 14.36
N ILE A 349 -20.43 -14.63 14.37
CA ILE A 349 -19.46 -13.52 14.24
C ILE A 349 -18.63 -13.36 15.53
N ARG A 350 -18.99 -14.07 16.63
CA ARG A 350 -18.30 -13.98 17.93
C ARG A 350 -17.02 -14.82 18.06
N GLN A 351 -16.66 -15.66 17.08
CA GLN A 351 -15.52 -16.58 17.19
C GLN A 351 -14.24 -16.18 16.42
N GLN A 352 -14.05 -14.90 16.07
CA GLN A 352 -12.77 -14.39 15.59
C GLN A 352 -12.29 -13.17 16.35
#